data_AF-A0A357M9M8-F1
#
_entry.id   AF-A0A357M9M8-F1
#
_cell.length_a   1.000
_cell.length_b   1.000
_cell.length_c   1.000
_cell.angle_alpha   90.00
_cell.angle_beta   90.00
_cell.angle_gamma   90.00
#
_symmetry.space_group_name_H-M   'P 1'
#
loop_
_entity.id
_entity.type
_entity.pdbx_description
1 polymer ?
#
loop_
_entity_poly.entity_id
_entity_poly.type
_entity_poly.pdbx_seq_one_letter_code
_entity_poly.pdbx_strand_id
1 'polypeptide(L)'
;MVQAFVGNYLVSGFIVSNITSIVAALVAYELAALDMLRKNAMRVVKYIFIFPAAFFFFIPMTEALFLALSLMCLYFVRKKEWLIGCLCGALAAYTRSPGVLLIVPVAIEFGRDLMGNYKLLSKKAFIHRIISGVSFLAIISMGLLAYLFINYHVTGNAFQFSIYQREHWSQRFYLFFDTVRYQMEYAVGTFKSGDSRSFLGLWLPNLIAIFSALIIMFMGAKKIRPSYTAYFIVYFAFVVGATWLLSAPRYLLVAFPLAFAAVALTEEKSKDAILTVVSVVASLLYLAMFVAGYPVY
;
A
#
# COMPACT_ATOMS: atom_id res chain seq x y z
N MET A 1 -5.81 20.76 11.79
CA MET A 1 -6.12 21.83 10.80
C MET A 1 -7.56 21.75 10.31
N VAL A 2 -8.02 20.68 9.66
CA VAL A 2 -9.46 20.55 9.23
C VAL A 2 -10.43 20.63 10.42
N GLN A 3 -10.11 19.98 11.54
CA GLN A 3 -10.94 20.06 12.75
C GLN A 3 -11.08 21.48 13.31
N ALA A 4 -10.08 22.34 13.14
CA ALA A 4 -10.17 23.74 13.58
C ALA A 4 -11.21 24.52 12.76
N PHE A 5 -11.48 24.12 11.52
CA PHE A 5 -12.48 24.74 10.65
C PHE A 5 -13.87 24.10 10.79
N VAL A 6 -13.94 22.79 11.00
CA VAL A 6 -15.20 22.03 11.01
C VAL A 6 -15.80 21.91 12.42
N GLY A 7 -14.98 21.96 13.47
CA GLY A 7 -15.42 21.78 14.86
C GLY A 7 -15.75 20.33 15.25
N ASN A 8 -15.56 19.35 14.36
CA ASN A 8 -15.84 17.93 14.63
C ASN A 8 -14.74 17.01 14.07
N TYR A 9 -14.13 16.20 14.94
CA TYR A 9 -13.05 15.29 14.58
C TYR A 9 -13.46 14.20 13.58
N LEU A 10 -14.65 13.62 13.76
CA LEU A 10 -15.14 12.54 12.91
C LEU A 10 -15.39 13.05 11.48
N VAL A 11 -16.13 14.15 11.35
CA VAL A 11 -16.41 14.78 10.05
C VAL A 11 -15.12 15.22 9.36
N SER A 12 -14.16 15.76 10.13
CA SER A 12 -12.84 16.11 9.60
C SER A 12 -12.09 14.91 9.04
N GLY A 13 -12.15 13.77 9.73
CA GLY A 13 -11.56 12.52 9.27
C GLY A 13 -12.18 12.06 7.95
N PHE A 14 -13.50 12.09 7.83
CA PHE A 14 -14.20 11.76 6.58
C PHE A 14 -13.78 12.67 5.43
N ILE A 15 -13.75 13.98 5.66
CA ILE A 15 -13.33 14.96 4.65
C ILE A 15 -11.92 14.67 4.17
N VAL A 16 -10.98 14.43 5.09
CA VAL A 16 -9.58 14.13 4.75
C VAL A 16 -9.49 12.83 3.95
N SER A 17 -10.14 11.75 4.39
CA SER A 17 -10.12 10.46 3.69
C SER A 17 -10.74 10.54 2.29
N ASN A 18 -11.84 11.28 2.12
CA ASN A 18 -12.48 11.45 0.81
C ASN A 18 -11.66 12.32 -0.15
N ILE A 19 -11.11 13.45 0.33
CA ILE A 19 -10.25 14.31 -0.51
C ILE A 19 -9.00 13.55 -0.93
N THR A 20 -8.35 12.84 0.00
CA THR A 20 -7.15 12.04 -0.31
C THR A 20 -7.46 10.87 -1.24
N SER A 21 -8.66 10.29 -1.19
CA SER A 21 -9.13 9.30 -2.15
C SER A 21 -9.25 9.87 -3.57
N ILE A 22 -9.78 11.09 -3.71
CA ILE A 22 -9.85 11.77 -5.01
C ILE A 22 -8.42 12.03 -5.53
N VAL A 23 -7.52 12.51 -4.68
CA VAL A 23 -6.10 12.70 -5.06
C VAL A 23 -5.46 11.37 -5.48
N ALA A 24 -5.69 10.28 -4.73
CA ALA A 24 -5.21 8.96 -5.09
C ALA A 24 -5.73 8.51 -6.46
N ALA A 25 -7.01 8.74 -6.77
CA ALA A 25 -7.60 8.42 -8.07
C ALA A 25 -6.93 9.18 -9.22
N LEU A 26 -6.78 10.50 -9.07
CA LEU A 26 -6.16 11.37 -10.08
C LEU A 26 -4.71 10.97 -10.33
N VAL A 27 -3.92 10.78 -9.26
CA VAL A 27 -2.50 10.45 -9.39
C VAL A 27 -2.30 9.00 -9.86
N ALA A 28 -3.17 8.06 -9.47
CA ALA A 28 -3.14 6.70 -10.01
C ALA A 28 -3.37 6.70 -11.53
N TYR A 29 -4.33 7.49 -12.01
CA TYR A 29 -4.59 7.66 -13.43
C TYR A 29 -3.36 8.25 -14.16
N GLU A 30 -2.79 9.34 -13.65
CA GLU A 30 -1.64 10.00 -14.28
C GLU A 30 -0.38 9.12 -14.25
N LEU A 31 -0.13 8.41 -13.14
CA LEU A 31 0.96 7.45 -13.03
C LEU A 31 0.79 6.30 -14.02
N ALA A 32 -0.42 5.75 -14.13
CA ALA A 32 -0.71 4.69 -15.08
C ALA A 32 -0.58 5.18 -16.54
N ALA A 33 -1.04 6.40 -16.85
CA ALA A 33 -0.95 6.98 -18.18
C ALA A 33 0.51 7.16 -18.68
N LEU A 34 1.52 7.06 -17.81
CA LEU A 34 2.93 7.02 -18.21
C LEU A 34 3.34 5.71 -18.90
N ASP A 35 2.67 4.59 -18.59
CA ASP A 35 3.05 3.25 -19.06
C ASP A 35 1.95 2.58 -19.91
N MET A 36 0.72 3.10 -19.92
CA MET A 36 -0.41 2.50 -20.65
C MET A 36 -1.35 3.56 -21.26
N LEU A 37 -2.19 3.11 -22.20
CA LEU A 37 -3.24 3.94 -22.80
C LEU A 37 -4.20 4.48 -21.73
N ARG A 38 -4.75 5.68 -21.95
CA ARG A 38 -5.69 6.35 -21.02
C ARG A 38 -6.88 5.48 -20.60
N LYS A 39 -7.40 4.65 -21.51
CA LYS A 39 -8.47 3.70 -21.20
C LYS A 39 -8.05 2.66 -20.15
N ASN A 40 -6.82 2.15 -20.24
CA ASN A 40 -6.27 1.23 -19.25
C ASN A 40 -5.89 1.94 -17.96
N ALA A 41 -5.40 3.19 -18.03
CA ALA A 41 -5.15 4.01 -16.84
C ALA A 41 -6.44 4.23 -16.01
N MET A 42 -7.57 4.48 -16.66
CA MET A 42 -8.87 4.57 -15.98
C MET A 42 -9.27 3.24 -15.31
N ARG A 43 -8.90 2.10 -15.91
CA ARG A 43 -9.15 0.79 -15.32
C ARG A 43 -8.29 0.53 -14.08
N VAL A 44 -7.09 1.11 -13.99
CA VAL A 44 -6.27 1.05 -12.76
C VAL A 44 -7.03 1.74 -11.62
N VAL A 45 -7.56 2.94 -11.86
CA VAL A 45 -8.39 3.66 -10.88
C VAL A 45 -9.62 2.82 -10.50
N LYS A 46 -10.34 2.28 -11.49
CA LYS A 46 -11.46 1.37 -11.25
C LYS A 46 -11.07 0.26 -10.26
N TYR A 47 -10.00 -0.50 -10.54
CA TYR A 47 -9.59 -1.62 -9.69
C TYR A 47 -9.21 -1.20 -8.27
N ILE A 48 -8.51 -0.06 -8.09
CA ILE A 48 -8.23 0.50 -6.76
C ILE A 48 -9.53 0.66 -5.94
N PHE A 49 -10.60 1.16 -6.57
CA PHE A 49 -11.85 1.49 -5.86
C PHE A 49 -12.93 0.39 -5.86
N ILE A 50 -12.71 -0.73 -6.55
CA ILE A 50 -13.64 -1.88 -6.50
C ILE A 50 -13.04 -3.13 -5.86
N PHE A 51 -11.74 -3.16 -5.60
CA PHE A 51 -11.14 -4.27 -4.86
C PHE A 51 -11.79 -4.45 -3.48
N PRO A 52 -11.73 -5.68 -2.92
CA PRO A 52 -12.19 -5.92 -1.56
C PRO A 52 -11.56 -4.92 -0.59
N ALA A 53 -12.35 -4.43 0.36
CA ALA A 53 -11.95 -3.39 1.33
C ALA A 53 -11.82 -1.96 0.76
N ALA A 54 -12.18 -1.67 -0.49
CA ALA A 54 -12.11 -0.30 -1.03
C ALA A 54 -12.89 0.76 -0.20
N PHE A 55 -13.90 0.36 0.57
CA PHE A 55 -14.62 1.26 1.47
C PHE A 55 -13.73 1.90 2.56
N PHE A 56 -12.59 1.28 2.90
CA PHE A 56 -11.61 1.83 3.84
C PHE A 56 -10.98 3.15 3.36
N PHE A 57 -11.07 3.46 2.06
CA PHE A 57 -10.68 4.76 1.53
C PHE A 57 -11.64 5.90 1.92
N PHE A 58 -12.90 5.58 2.19
CA PHE A 58 -13.95 6.57 2.40
C PHE A 58 -14.33 6.76 3.87
N ILE A 59 -13.75 5.97 4.77
CA ILE A 59 -13.92 6.12 6.23
C ILE A 59 -12.65 6.71 6.86
N PRO A 60 -12.73 7.30 8.07
CA PRO A 60 -11.65 8.04 8.73
C PRO A 60 -10.43 7.18 9.11
N MET A 61 -9.66 6.76 8.11
CA MET A 61 -8.40 6.04 8.27
C MET A 61 -7.32 6.57 7.34
N THR A 62 -6.09 6.12 7.60
CA THR A 62 -4.86 6.59 6.94
C THR A 62 -4.65 6.03 5.53
N GLU A 63 -5.44 5.05 5.11
CA GLU A 63 -5.26 4.22 3.91
C GLU A 63 -5.29 5.06 2.64
N ALA A 64 -6.26 5.97 2.51
CA ALA A 64 -6.39 6.87 1.37
C ALA A 64 -5.21 7.84 1.26
N LEU A 65 -4.82 8.44 2.39
CA LEU A 65 -3.67 9.36 2.46
C LEU A 65 -2.36 8.64 2.12
N PHE A 66 -2.15 7.45 2.68
CA PHE A 66 -0.98 6.63 2.41
C PHE A 66 -0.88 6.24 0.94
N LEU A 67 -1.99 5.79 0.34
CA LEU A 67 -2.03 5.44 -1.09
C LEU A 67 -1.73 6.67 -1.95
N ALA A 68 -2.37 7.82 -1.67
CA ALA A 68 -2.14 9.06 -2.41
C ALA A 68 -0.67 9.49 -2.38
N LEU A 69 -0.04 9.49 -1.20
CA LEU A 69 1.38 9.83 -1.03
C LEU A 69 2.32 8.83 -1.72
N SER A 70 2.00 7.54 -1.66
CA SER A 70 2.79 6.49 -2.34
C SER A 70 2.72 6.62 -3.86
N LEU A 71 1.54 6.89 -4.41
CA LEU A 71 1.35 7.14 -5.83
C LEU A 71 2.03 8.44 -6.28
N MET A 72 1.90 9.53 -5.51
CA MET A 72 2.57 10.80 -5.79
C MET A 72 4.09 10.65 -5.77
N CYS A 73 4.62 9.92 -4.79
CA CYS A 73 6.05 9.61 -4.71
C CYS A 73 6.55 9.03 -6.03
N LEU A 74 5.90 7.98 -6.53
CA LEU A 74 6.32 7.35 -7.77
C LEU A 74 5.99 8.20 -8.99
N TYR A 75 4.88 8.92 -9.03
CA TYR A 75 4.53 9.81 -10.13
C TYR A 75 5.58 10.88 -10.37
N PHE A 76 5.95 11.64 -9.33
CA PHE A 76 6.97 12.68 -9.45
C PHE A 76 8.36 12.11 -9.72
N VAL A 77 8.74 11.00 -9.08
CA VAL A 77 10.00 10.30 -9.39
C VAL A 77 10.06 9.86 -10.85
N ARG A 78 8.96 9.33 -11.40
CA ARG A 78 8.85 8.92 -12.80
C ARG A 78 8.92 10.10 -13.77
N LYS A 79 8.44 11.28 -13.34
CA LYS A 79 8.60 12.58 -14.05
C LYS A 79 9.97 13.23 -13.83
N LYS A 80 10.88 12.61 -13.06
CA LYS A 80 12.21 13.14 -12.69
C LYS A 80 12.18 14.34 -11.74
N GLU A 81 11.04 14.58 -11.10
CA GLU A 81 10.87 15.54 -10.01
C GLU A 81 11.22 14.87 -8.67
N TRP A 82 12.49 14.48 -8.52
CA TRP A 82 12.98 13.62 -7.43
C TRP A 82 12.70 14.17 -6.04
N LEU A 83 12.89 15.48 -5.83
CA LEU A 83 12.71 16.12 -4.53
C LEU A 83 11.25 16.00 -4.05
N ILE A 84 10.30 16.42 -4.89
CA ILE A 84 8.87 16.37 -4.58
C ILE A 84 8.44 14.92 -4.34
N GLY A 85 8.87 14.00 -5.21
CA GLY A 85 8.55 12.58 -5.05
C GLY A 85 9.10 11.99 -3.75
N CYS A 86 10.33 12.33 -3.35
CA CYS A 86 10.91 11.83 -2.11
C CYS A 86 10.31 12.49 -0.87
N LEU A 87 9.89 13.76 -0.95
CA LEU A 87 9.10 14.42 0.10
C LEU A 87 7.74 13.73 0.28
N CYS A 88 7.05 13.37 -0.81
CA CYS A 88 5.83 12.55 -0.72
C CYS A 88 6.12 11.18 -0.09
N GLY A 89 7.25 10.55 -0.44
CA GLY A 89 7.70 9.29 0.17
C GLY A 89 7.97 9.42 1.67
N ALA A 90 8.62 10.51 2.10
CA ALA A 90 8.85 10.82 3.51
C ALA A 90 7.52 11.00 4.26
N LEU A 91 6.58 11.75 3.69
CA LEU A 91 5.26 11.90 4.26
C LEU A 91 4.53 10.55 4.33
N ALA A 92 4.63 9.69 3.31
CA ALA A 92 4.05 8.35 3.34
C ALA A 92 4.65 7.51 4.49
N ALA A 93 5.98 7.52 4.66
CA ALA A 93 6.69 6.83 5.74
C ALA A 93 6.31 7.36 7.13
N TYR A 94 6.01 8.66 7.22
CA TYR A 94 5.52 9.28 8.45
C TYR A 94 4.07 8.90 8.77
N THR A 95 3.21 8.73 7.76
CA THR A 95 1.82 8.29 7.98
C THR A 95 1.71 6.84 8.41
N ARG A 96 2.51 5.93 7.82
CA ARG A 96 2.49 4.49 8.12
C ARG A 96 3.88 3.89 7.91
N SER A 97 4.25 2.93 8.75
CA SER A 97 5.56 2.26 8.69
C SER A 97 5.92 1.63 7.32
N PRO A 98 4.99 1.05 6.51
CA PRO A 98 5.35 0.54 5.19
C PRO A 98 5.80 1.62 4.19
N GLY A 99 5.58 2.91 4.47
CA GLY A 99 5.97 3.98 3.55
C GLY A 99 7.47 4.10 3.36
N VAL A 100 8.29 3.69 4.33
CA VAL A 100 9.76 3.65 4.19
C VAL A 100 10.20 2.72 3.05
N LEU A 101 9.38 1.73 2.71
CA LEU A 101 9.66 0.76 1.64
C LEU A 101 9.63 1.40 0.24
N LEU A 102 9.10 2.62 0.10
CA LEU A 102 9.18 3.39 -1.15
C LEU A 102 10.63 3.72 -1.55
N ILE A 103 11.60 3.63 -0.65
CA ILE A 103 13.03 3.69 -0.98
C ILE A 103 13.39 2.67 -2.08
N VAL A 104 12.77 1.49 -2.07
CA VAL A 104 13.07 0.41 -3.02
C VAL A 104 12.68 0.76 -4.46
N PRO A 105 11.40 1.06 -4.79
CA PRO A 105 11.04 1.48 -6.14
C PRO A 105 11.78 2.75 -6.58
N VAL A 106 12.02 3.71 -5.68
CA VAL A 106 12.73 4.96 -6.00
C VAL A 106 14.20 4.67 -6.33
N ALA A 107 14.87 3.81 -5.57
CA ALA A 107 16.25 3.40 -5.85
C ALA A 107 16.36 2.68 -7.21
N ILE A 108 15.38 1.84 -7.55
CA ILE A 108 15.32 1.17 -8.86
C ILE A 108 15.13 2.20 -9.99
N GLU A 109 14.21 3.15 -9.84
CA GLU A 109 14.03 4.23 -10.82
C GLU A 109 15.28 5.08 -10.99
N PHE A 110 15.97 5.38 -9.88
CA PHE A 110 17.22 6.12 -9.88
C PHE A 110 18.34 5.35 -10.58
N GLY A 111 18.51 4.06 -10.27
CA GLY A 111 19.48 3.19 -10.94
C GLY A 111 19.22 3.08 -12.44
N ARG A 112 17.95 2.95 -12.86
CA ARG A 112 17.58 2.93 -14.28
C ARG A 112 17.89 4.24 -14.99
N ASP A 113 17.63 5.36 -14.33
CA ASP A 113 17.95 6.70 -14.83
C ASP A 113 19.46 6.92 -14.98
N LEU A 114 20.24 6.42 -14.02
CA LEU A 114 21.70 6.49 -14.02
C LEU A 114 22.30 5.62 -15.13
N MET A 115 21.83 4.38 -15.30
CA MET A 115 22.29 3.47 -16.35
C MET A 115 21.97 4.00 -17.75
N GLY A 116 20.79 4.60 -17.96
CA GLY A 116 20.40 5.17 -19.24
C GLY A 116 21.28 6.35 -19.69
N ASN A 117 21.79 7.13 -18.73
CA ASN A 117 22.60 8.32 -19.00
C ASN A 117 24.11 8.11 -18.77
N TYR A 118 24.53 6.93 -18.31
CA TYR A 118 25.91 6.65 -17.88
C TYR A 118 26.97 7.00 -18.93
N LYS A 119 26.73 6.63 -20.20
CA LYS A 119 27.70 6.85 -21.29
C LYS A 119 27.89 8.34 -21.64
N LEU A 120 26.95 9.20 -21.22
CA LEU A 120 26.95 10.63 -21.53
C LEU A 120 27.52 11.47 -20.37
N LEU A 121 27.81 10.87 -19.23
CA LEU A 121 28.20 11.58 -18.01
C LEU A 121 29.71 11.52 -17.80
N SER A 122 30.31 12.67 -17.48
CA SER A 122 31.67 12.72 -16.95
C SER A 122 31.73 12.08 -15.56
N LYS A 123 32.91 11.61 -15.14
CA LYS A 123 33.12 10.98 -13.82
C LYS A 123 32.64 11.86 -12.66
N LYS A 124 32.84 13.18 -12.75
CA LYS A 124 32.40 14.15 -11.73
C LYS A 124 30.88 14.29 -11.69
N ALA A 125 30.24 14.38 -12.86
CA ALA A 125 28.78 14.47 -12.96
C ALA A 125 28.10 13.17 -12.47
N PHE A 126 28.72 12.01 -12.73
CA PHE A 126 28.26 10.72 -12.24
C PHE A 126 28.27 10.64 -10.71
N ILE A 127 29.38 11.00 -10.06
CA ILE A 127 29.49 11.04 -8.60
C ILE A 127 28.45 12.00 -7.99
N HIS A 128 28.32 13.20 -8.54
CA HIS A 128 27.33 14.17 -8.07
C HIS A 128 25.90 13.62 -8.15
N ARG A 129 25.58 12.90 -9.23
CA ARG A 129 24.28 12.27 -9.40
C ARG A 129 24.05 11.18 -8.37
N ILE A 130 25.03 10.31 -8.11
CA ILE A 130 24.96 9.30 -7.04
C ILE A 130 24.69 9.95 -5.68
N ILE A 131 25.46 10.99 -5.32
CA ILE A 131 25.28 11.71 -4.06
C ILE A 131 23.85 12.26 -3.97
N SER A 132 23.37 12.90 -5.04
CA SER A 132 21.99 13.40 -5.11
C SER A 132 20.97 12.29 -4.92
N GLY A 133 21.16 11.13 -5.57
CA GLY A 133 20.30 9.96 -5.42
C GLY A 133 20.26 9.45 -3.98
N VAL A 134 21.42 9.31 -3.33
CA VAL A 134 21.52 8.92 -1.92
C VAL A 134 20.82 9.94 -1.01
N SER A 135 21.02 11.24 -1.25
CA SER A 135 20.32 12.30 -0.51
C SER A 135 18.81 12.21 -0.68
N PHE A 136 18.30 11.95 -1.89
CA PHE A 136 16.87 11.77 -2.13
C PHE A 136 16.29 10.54 -1.43
N LEU A 137 17.00 9.40 -1.45
CA LEU A 137 16.58 8.21 -0.70
C LEU A 137 16.59 8.46 0.81
N ALA A 138 17.57 9.23 1.31
CA ALA A 138 17.63 9.61 2.72
C ALA A 138 16.43 10.46 3.16
N ILE A 139 15.88 11.32 2.29
CA ILE A 139 14.67 12.09 2.58
C ILE A 139 13.50 11.17 2.95
N ILE A 140 13.31 10.05 2.24
CA ILE A 140 12.22 9.11 2.54
C ILE A 140 12.37 8.55 3.96
N SER A 141 13.60 8.20 4.36
CA SER A 141 13.91 7.74 5.72
C SER A 141 13.61 8.79 6.80
N MET A 142 13.70 10.08 6.48
CA MET A 142 13.40 11.16 7.44
C MET A 142 11.96 11.10 7.96
N GLY A 143 11.01 10.58 7.16
CA GLY A 143 9.64 10.37 7.61
C GLY A 143 9.55 9.38 8.77
N LEU A 144 10.24 8.24 8.66
CA LEU A 144 10.32 7.27 9.74
C LEU A 144 11.09 7.85 10.95
N LEU A 145 12.19 8.55 10.71
CA LEU A 145 12.97 9.18 11.78
C LEU A 145 12.17 10.23 12.54
N ALA A 146 11.32 11.00 11.87
CA ALA A 146 10.40 11.95 12.52
C ALA A 146 9.41 11.22 13.45
N TYR A 147 8.86 10.08 13.03
CA TYR A 147 8.00 9.26 13.87
C TYR A 147 8.75 8.69 15.08
N LEU A 148 9.95 8.16 14.88
CA LEU A 148 10.81 7.65 15.96
C LEU A 148 11.22 8.75 16.95
N PHE A 149 11.48 9.97 16.45
CA PHE A 149 11.77 11.13 17.28
C PHE A 149 10.58 11.51 18.16
N ILE A 150 9.36 11.50 17.63
CA ILE A 150 8.14 11.75 18.43
C ILE A 150 7.98 10.68 19.51
N ASN A 151 8.14 9.40 19.18
CA ASN A 151 8.11 8.34 20.18
C ASN A 151 9.14 8.58 21.29
N TYR A 152 10.38 8.89 20.92
CA TYR A 152 11.43 9.18 21.89
C TYR A 152 11.08 10.39 22.78
N HIS A 153 10.55 11.47 22.19
CA HIS A 153 10.22 12.66 22.95
C HIS A 153 9.04 12.45 23.92
N VAL A 154 8.07 11.62 23.55
CA VAL A 154 6.88 11.35 24.37
C VAL A 154 7.14 10.27 25.42
N THR A 155 7.92 9.23 25.10
CA THR A 155 8.04 8.02 25.95
C THR A 155 9.47 7.76 26.45
N GLY A 156 10.46 8.55 26.04
CA GLY A 156 11.88 8.31 26.33
C GLY A 156 12.52 7.17 25.53
N ASN A 157 11.77 6.53 24.62
CA ASN A 157 12.23 5.38 23.82
C ASN A 157 11.69 5.45 22.39
N ALA A 158 12.57 5.60 21.40
CA ALA A 158 12.20 5.69 19.98
C ALA A 158 11.40 4.49 19.47
N PHE A 159 11.63 3.30 20.04
CA PHE A 159 11.01 2.03 19.63
C PHE A 159 9.86 1.59 20.55
N GLN A 160 9.32 2.50 21.38
CA GLN A 160 8.25 2.17 22.31
C GLN A 160 7.01 1.57 21.61
N PHE A 161 6.69 2.03 20.40
CA PHE A 161 5.58 1.49 19.60
C PHE A 161 5.71 -0.03 19.36
N SER A 162 6.94 -0.54 19.18
CA SER A 162 7.20 -1.96 18.94
C SER A 162 7.01 -2.78 20.23
N ILE A 163 7.37 -2.20 21.37
CA ILE A 163 7.13 -2.78 22.69
C ILE A 163 5.62 -2.91 22.93
N TYR A 164 4.86 -1.83 22.70
CA TYR A 164 3.41 -1.85 22.86
C TYR A 164 2.71 -2.80 21.89
N GLN A 165 3.15 -2.89 20.64
CA GLN A 165 2.64 -3.89 19.69
C GLN A 165 2.86 -5.31 20.22
N ARG A 166 4.03 -5.60 20.78
CA ARG A 166 4.36 -6.92 21.31
C ARG A 166 3.62 -7.25 22.60
N GLU A 167 3.50 -6.31 23.53
CA GLU A 167 2.97 -6.55 24.87
C GLU A 167 1.44 -6.48 24.91
N HIS A 168 0.82 -5.57 24.16
CA HIS A 168 -0.64 -5.38 24.18
C HIS A 168 -1.36 -6.06 23.02
N TRP A 169 -0.67 -6.26 21.89
CA TRP A 169 -1.28 -6.80 20.67
C TRP A 169 -0.65 -8.11 20.21
N SER A 170 0.30 -8.66 21.00
CA SER A 170 1.07 -9.87 20.66
C SER A 170 1.74 -9.81 19.27
N GLN A 171 1.90 -8.61 18.72
CA GLN A 171 2.36 -8.36 17.36
C GLN A 171 3.89 -8.30 17.31
N ARG A 172 4.50 -9.09 16.43
CA ARG A 172 5.94 -9.29 16.23
C ARG A 172 6.21 -9.50 14.74
N PHE A 173 7.46 -9.33 14.33
CA PHE A 173 7.89 -9.66 12.97
C PHE A 173 8.17 -11.15 12.85
N TYR A 174 7.51 -11.80 11.90
CA TYR A 174 7.58 -13.22 11.56
C TYR A 174 7.89 -13.39 10.07
N LEU A 175 8.20 -14.62 9.65
CA LEU A 175 8.22 -14.93 8.22
C LEU A 175 6.78 -15.02 7.72
N PHE A 176 6.54 -14.55 6.49
CA PHE A 176 5.21 -14.59 5.88
C PHE A 176 4.62 -16.01 5.80
N PHE A 177 5.46 -17.05 5.75
CA PHE A 177 5.02 -18.45 5.81
C PHE A 177 4.37 -18.81 7.15
N ASP A 178 4.93 -18.35 8.27
CA ASP A 178 4.31 -18.54 9.58
C ASP A 178 2.99 -17.79 9.68
N THR A 179 2.90 -16.62 9.03
CA THR A 179 1.64 -15.88 8.94
C THR A 179 0.55 -16.68 8.23
N VAL A 180 0.85 -17.23 7.07
CA VAL A 180 -0.09 -18.09 6.35
C VAL A 180 -0.43 -19.32 7.18
N ARG A 181 0.54 -19.94 7.86
CA ARG A 181 0.30 -21.10 8.73
C ARG A 181 -0.73 -20.80 9.81
N TYR A 182 -0.51 -19.78 10.64
CA TYR A 182 -1.47 -19.49 11.72
C TYR A 182 -2.82 -19.04 11.17
N GLN A 183 -2.86 -18.23 10.09
CA GLN A 183 -4.13 -17.82 9.47
C GLN A 183 -4.95 -19.04 9.02
N MET A 184 -4.29 -20.06 8.45
CA MET A 184 -4.94 -21.33 8.07
C MET A 184 -5.38 -22.13 9.30
N GLU A 185 -4.55 -22.23 10.33
CA GLU A 185 -4.90 -22.92 11.59
C GLU A 185 -6.14 -22.30 12.25
N TYR A 186 -6.20 -20.97 12.38
CA TYR A 186 -7.35 -20.26 12.93
C TYR A 186 -8.57 -20.32 12.01
N ALA A 187 -8.40 -20.26 10.68
CA ALA A 187 -9.50 -20.44 9.74
C ALA A 187 -10.14 -21.84 9.89
N VAL A 188 -9.33 -22.90 9.92
CA VAL A 188 -9.81 -24.27 10.10
C VAL A 188 -10.40 -24.47 11.49
N GLY A 189 -9.76 -23.91 12.54
CA GLY A 189 -10.25 -23.99 13.91
C GLY A 189 -11.62 -23.33 14.08
N THR A 190 -11.79 -22.10 13.60
CA THR A 190 -13.06 -21.35 13.67
C THR A 190 -14.16 -21.98 12.82
N PHE A 191 -13.80 -22.55 11.66
CA PHE A 191 -14.74 -23.33 10.87
C PHE A 191 -15.24 -24.58 11.62
N LYS A 192 -14.32 -25.35 12.23
CA LYS A 192 -14.66 -26.57 12.97
C LYS A 192 -15.44 -26.29 14.26
N SER A 193 -15.18 -25.18 14.93
CA SER A 193 -15.89 -24.78 16.15
C SER A 193 -17.25 -24.13 15.88
N GLY A 194 -17.60 -23.86 14.61
CA GLY A 194 -18.84 -23.20 14.24
C GLY A 194 -18.83 -21.68 14.45
N ASP A 195 -17.67 -21.07 14.73
CA ASP A 195 -17.51 -19.61 14.81
C ASP A 195 -17.48 -18.99 13.40
N SER A 196 -18.66 -18.91 12.80
CA SER A 196 -18.87 -18.34 11.46
C SER A 196 -18.51 -16.86 11.39
N ARG A 197 -18.59 -16.10 12.49
CA ARG A 197 -18.28 -14.66 12.49
C ARG A 197 -16.79 -14.43 12.30
N SER A 198 -15.94 -15.09 13.09
CA SER A 198 -14.48 -14.96 12.93
C SER A 198 -14.01 -15.61 11.63
N PHE A 199 -14.59 -16.75 11.24
CA PHE A 199 -14.23 -17.41 9.99
C PHE A 199 -14.49 -16.51 8.77
N LEU A 200 -15.72 -15.99 8.62
CA LEU A 200 -16.13 -15.19 7.46
C LEU A 200 -15.64 -13.74 7.52
N GLY A 201 -15.54 -13.15 8.72
CA GLY A 201 -15.16 -11.75 8.90
C GLY A 201 -13.65 -11.50 8.90
N LEU A 202 -12.86 -12.47 9.35
CA LEU A 202 -11.43 -12.27 9.62
C LEU A 202 -10.56 -13.26 8.84
N TRP A 203 -10.66 -14.55 9.14
CA TRP A 203 -9.66 -15.53 8.70
C TRP A 203 -9.76 -15.88 7.20
N LEU A 204 -10.97 -16.13 6.70
CA LEU A 204 -11.17 -16.47 5.29
C LEU A 204 -10.85 -15.28 4.35
N PRO A 205 -11.34 -14.04 4.59
CA PRO A 205 -10.97 -12.90 3.75
C PRO A 205 -9.47 -12.61 3.75
N ASN A 206 -8.80 -12.79 4.90
CA ASN A 206 -7.34 -12.62 4.98
C ASN A 206 -6.61 -13.57 4.04
N LEU A 207 -6.94 -14.86 4.10
CA LEU A 207 -6.33 -15.87 3.24
C LEU A 207 -6.63 -15.61 1.76
N ILE A 208 -7.88 -15.29 1.42
CA ILE A 208 -8.26 -14.93 0.04
C ILE A 208 -7.46 -13.74 -0.45
N ALA A 209 -7.30 -12.68 0.36
CA ALA A 209 -6.54 -11.50 -0.02
C ALA A 209 -5.05 -11.81 -0.22
N ILE A 210 -4.43 -12.58 0.68
CA ILE A 210 -3.01 -12.98 0.58
C ILE A 210 -2.77 -13.78 -0.70
N PHE A 211 -3.56 -14.84 -0.93
CA PHE A 211 -3.36 -15.72 -2.09
C PHE A 211 -3.73 -15.04 -3.40
N SER A 212 -4.83 -14.28 -3.46
CA SER A 212 -5.19 -13.53 -4.67
C SER A 212 -4.14 -12.48 -5.03
N ALA A 213 -3.60 -11.74 -4.05
CA ALA A 213 -2.53 -10.79 -4.29
C ALA A 213 -1.27 -11.46 -4.85
N LEU A 214 -0.87 -12.60 -4.29
CA LEU A 214 0.25 -13.40 -4.81
C LEU A 214 -0.01 -13.91 -6.22
N ILE A 215 -1.20 -14.43 -6.52
CA ILE A 215 -1.56 -14.95 -7.86
C ILE A 215 -1.54 -13.81 -8.88
N ILE A 216 -2.20 -12.69 -8.59
CA ILE A 216 -2.25 -11.51 -9.47
C ILE A 216 -0.84 -11.02 -9.75
N MET A 217 0.01 -10.90 -8.73
CA MET A 217 1.37 -10.42 -8.92
C MET A 217 2.28 -11.44 -9.57
N PHE A 218 2.15 -12.73 -9.27
CA PHE A 218 2.91 -13.78 -9.95
C PHE A 218 2.65 -13.77 -11.45
N MET A 219 1.39 -13.67 -11.86
CA MET A 219 0.99 -13.61 -13.27
C MET A 219 1.32 -12.26 -13.93
N GLY A 220 1.23 -11.15 -13.19
CA GLY A 220 1.34 -9.79 -13.70
C GLY A 220 2.72 -9.13 -13.56
N ALA A 221 3.61 -9.65 -12.71
CA ALA A 221 4.88 -9.01 -12.32
C ALA A 221 5.80 -8.66 -13.49
N LYS A 222 5.82 -9.48 -14.54
CA LYS A 222 6.62 -9.25 -15.75
C LYS A 222 5.96 -8.31 -16.75
N LYS A 223 4.67 -8.02 -16.59
CA LYS A 223 3.87 -7.15 -17.48
C LYS A 223 3.80 -5.70 -16.99
N ILE A 224 4.14 -5.46 -15.72
CA ILE A 224 4.19 -4.13 -15.14
C ILE A 224 5.63 -3.68 -14.95
N ARG A 225 5.81 -2.41 -14.59
CA ARG A 225 7.14 -1.86 -14.38
C ARG A 225 7.89 -2.58 -13.24
N PRO A 226 9.17 -2.95 -13.43
CA PRO A 226 9.98 -3.64 -12.42
C PRO A 226 10.03 -2.96 -11.04
N SER A 227 10.03 -1.62 -10.98
CA SER A 227 9.98 -0.89 -9.70
C SER A 227 8.68 -1.14 -8.95
N TYR A 228 7.55 -1.28 -9.65
CA TYR A 228 6.25 -1.58 -9.03
C TYR A 228 6.21 -3.01 -8.51
N THR A 229 6.76 -3.96 -9.26
CA THR A 229 6.94 -5.35 -8.82
C THR A 229 7.82 -5.42 -7.58
N ALA A 230 8.97 -4.75 -7.59
CA ALA A 230 9.87 -4.71 -6.44
C ALA A 230 9.21 -4.08 -5.20
N TYR A 231 8.47 -2.98 -5.38
CA TYR A 231 7.69 -2.37 -4.31
C TYR A 231 6.68 -3.35 -3.73
N PHE A 232 5.92 -4.06 -4.56
CA PHE A 232 4.98 -5.08 -4.08
C PHE A 232 5.69 -6.16 -3.27
N ILE A 233 6.82 -6.69 -3.73
CA ILE A 233 7.55 -7.75 -3.03
C ILE A 233 7.93 -7.29 -1.62
N VAL A 234 8.56 -6.13 -1.48
CA VAL A 234 8.98 -5.63 -0.17
C VAL A 234 7.80 -5.22 0.71
N TYR A 235 6.75 -4.64 0.11
CA TYR A 235 5.53 -4.27 0.82
C TYR A 235 4.78 -5.50 1.35
N PHE A 236 4.60 -6.51 0.50
CA PHE A 236 3.95 -7.76 0.84
C PHE A 236 4.72 -8.49 1.94
N ALA A 237 6.04 -8.63 1.80
CA ALA A 237 6.87 -9.28 2.82
C ALA A 237 6.79 -8.56 4.16
N PHE A 238 6.78 -7.23 4.17
CA PHE A 238 6.69 -6.43 5.39
C PHE A 238 5.32 -6.53 6.06
N VAL A 239 4.24 -6.38 5.30
CA VAL A 239 2.87 -6.35 5.83
C VAL A 239 2.39 -7.75 6.22
N VAL A 240 2.62 -8.74 5.37
CA VAL A 240 2.19 -10.12 5.63
C VAL A 240 3.15 -10.81 6.61
N GLY A 241 4.38 -10.33 6.74
CA GLY A 241 5.34 -10.79 7.76
C GLY A 241 5.01 -10.37 9.19
N ALA A 242 3.88 -9.72 9.48
CA ALA A 242 3.49 -9.41 10.86
C ALA A 242 2.65 -10.54 11.49
N THR A 243 2.91 -10.89 12.76
CA THR A 243 1.96 -11.68 13.54
C THR A 243 0.70 -10.88 13.80
N TRP A 244 -0.42 -11.57 14.02
CA TRP A 244 -1.74 -10.95 14.21
C TRP A 244 -2.10 -9.97 13.09
N LEU A 245 -1.94 -10.42 11.84
CA LEU A 245 -2.43 -9.74 10.66
C LEU A 245 -3.96 -9.80 10.66
N LEU A 246 -4.60 -8.81 11.29
CA LEU A 246 -6.05 -8.77 11.45
C LEU A 246 -6.80 -8.24 10.22
N SER A 247 -6.12 -7.65 9.24
CA SER A 247 -6.80 -7.14 8.04
C SER A 247 -5.93 -7.15 6.78
N ALA A 248 -5.61 -8.35 6.31
CA ALA A 248 -4.88 -8.50 5.05
C ALA A 248 -5.57 -7.78 3.87
N PRO A 249 -6.92 -7.83 3.69
CA PRO A 249 -7.59 -7.09 2.63
C PRO A 249 -7.28 -5.60 2.66
N ARG A 250 -7.39 -4.95 3.84
CA ARG A 250 -7.13 -3.52 3.99
C ARG A 250 -5.67 -3.16 3.73
N TYR A 251 -4.72 -3.94 4.25
CA TYR A 251 -3.31 -3.64 4.02
C TYR A 251 -2.89 -3.87 2.57
N LEU A 252 -3.40 -4.91 1.91
CA LEU A 252 -3.06 -5.21 0.52
C LEU A 252 -3.78 -4.26 -0.46
N LEU A 253 -4.94 -3.71 -0.11
CA LEU A 253 -5.66 -2.72 -0.92
C LEU A 253 -4.78 -1.51 -1.31
N VAL A 254 -3.91 -1.05 -0.40
CA VAL A 254 -3.04 0.11 -0.67
C VAL A 254 -1.75 -0.25 -1.40
N ALA A 255 -1.51 -1.54 -1.67
CA ALA A 255 -0.43 -2.00 -2.52
C ALA A 255 -0.80 -1.76 -4.00
N PHE A 256 -0.66 -0.51 -4.44
CA PHE A 256 -1.07 -0.06 -5.78
C PHE A 256 -0.61 -0.94 -6.97
N PRO A 257 0.55 -1.66 -6.95
CA PRO A 257 0.94 -2.52 -8.06
C PRO A 257 -0.10 -3.61 -8.38
N LEU A 258 -0.93 -4.03 -7.43
CA LEU A 258 -2.00 -5.01 -7.65
C LEU A 258 -3.01 -4.52 -8.71
N ALA A 259 -3.39 -3.25 -8.67
CA ALA A 259 -4.31 -2.68 -9.65
C ALA A 259 -3.67 -2.61 -11.05
N PHE A 260 -2.38 -2.27 -11.13
CA PHE A 260 -1.62 -2.26 -12.39
C PHE A 260 -1.51 -3.68 -12.97
N ALA A 261 -1.21 -4.67 -12.14
CA ALA A 261 -1.12 -6.07 -12.54
C ALA A 261 -2.49 -6.60 -12.99
N ALA A 262 -3.57 -6.30 -12.27
CA ALA A 262 -4.93 -6.68 -12.65
C ALA A 262 -5.30 -6.16 -14.05
N VAL A 263 -5.00 -4.89 -14.37
CA VAL A 263 -5.23 -4.34 -15.72
C VAL A 263 -4.40 -5.08 -16.77
N ALA A 264 -3.12 -5.36 -16.50
CA ALA A 264 -2.23 -6.08 -17.42
C ALA A 264 -2.62 -7.57 -17.64
N LEU A 265 -3.43 -8.14 -16.75
CA LEU A 265 -3.95 -9.51 -16.87
C LEU A 265 -5.32 -9.58 -17.55
N THR A 266 -6.03 -8.45 -17.64
CA THR A 266 -7.41 -8.39 -18.11
C THR A 266 -7.55 -7.54 -19.37
N GLU A 267 -6.61 -7.60 -20.31
CA GLU A 267 -6.71 -6.86 -21.58
C GLU A 267 -7.95 -7.27 -22.41
N GLU A 268 -8.36 -8.53 -22.29
CA GLU A 268 -9.61 -9.04 -22.85
C GLU A 268 -10.82 -8.54 -22.06
N LYS A 269 -11.85 -8.05 -22.77
CA LYS A 269 -13.07 -7.49 -22.15
C LYS A 269 -13.80 -8.48 -21.23
N SER A 270 -13.81 -9.77 -21.58
CA SER A 270 -14.42 -10.83 -20.78
C SER A 270 -13.72 -10.98 -19.43
N LYS A 271 -12.38 -11.04 -19.43
CA LYS A 271 -11.56 -11.12 -18.21
C LYS A 271 -11.72 -9.87 -17.35
N ASP A 272 -11.79 -8.68 -17.95
CA ASP A 272 -12.07 -7.44 -17.23
C ASP A 272 -13.44 -7.46 -16.57
N ALA A 273 -14.47 -7.92 -17.28
CA ALA A 273 -15.83 -8.04 -16.75
C ALA A 273 -15.90 -9.02 -15.58
N ILE A 274 -15.31 -10.21 -15.73
CA ILE A 274 -15.28 -11.24 -14.67
C ILE A 274 -14.59 -10.69 -13.41
N LEU A 275 -13.37 -10.13 -13.55
CA LEU A 275 -12.64 -9.61 -12.40
C LEU A 275 -13.36 -8.41 -11.77
N THR A 276 -14.02 -7.57 -12.57
CA THR A 276 -14.85 -6.47 -12.07
C THR A 276 -16.01 -7.00 -11.22
N VAL A 277 -16.79 -7.96 -11.74
CA VAL A 277 -17.93 -8.56 -11.01
C VAL A 277 -17.46 -9.21 -9.72
N VAL A 278 -16.40 -10.03 -9.77
CA VAL A 278 -15.85 -10.69 -8.58
C VAL A 278 -15.38 -9.67 -7.54
N SER A 279 -14.68 -8.62 -7.97
CA SER A 279 -14.19 -7.57 -7.06
C SER A 279 -15.34 -6.79 -6.42
N VAL A 280 -16.34 -6.38 -7.21
CA VAL A 280 -17.52 -5.64 -6.71
C VAL A 280 -18.30 -6.50 -5.72
N VAL A 281 -18.59 -7.77 -6.07
CA VAL A 281 -19.31 -8.69 -5.17
C VAL A 281 -18.52 -8.90 -3.88
N ALA A 282 -17.22 -9.19 -3.96
CA ALA A 282 -16.38 -9.35 -2.79
C ALA A 282 -16.30 -8.08 -1.93
N SER A 283 -16.23 -6.90 -2.55
CA SER A 283 -16.21 -5.61 -1.86
C SER A 283 -17.52 -5.32 -1.14
N LEU A 284 -18.67 -5.58 -1.78
CA LEU A 284 -19.99 -5.44 -1.18
C LEU A 284 -20.21 -6.43 -0.02
N LEU A 285 -19.80 -7.69 -0.18
CA LEU A 285 -19.87 -8.68 0.89
C LEU A 285 -18.99 -8.28 2.08
N TYR A 286 -17.77 -7.82 1.83
CA TYR A 286 -16.85 -7.39 2.89
C TYR A 286 -17.38 -6.14 3.63
N LEU A 287 -17.97 -5.19 2.89
CA LEU A 287 -18.66 -4.04 3.47
C LEU A 287 -19.88 -4.47 4.31
N ALA A 288 -20.69 -5.40 3.81
CA ALA A 288 -21.85 -5.90 4.54
C ALA A 288 -21.44 -6.57 5.87
N MET A 289 -20.36 -7.36 5.86
CA MET A 289 -19.80 -7.96 7.07
C MET A 289 -19.30 -6.89 8.05
N PHE A 290 -18.60 -5.86 7.57
CA PHE A 290 -18.17 -4.73 8.39
C PHE A 290 -19.36 -4.02 9.06
N VAL A 291 -20.40 -3.69 8.30
CA VAL A 291 -21.61 -3.03 8.81
C VAL A 291 -22.38 -3.93 9.78
N ALA A 292 -22.38 -5.25 9.56
CA ALA A 292 -23.01 -6.23 10.45
C ALA A 292 -22.20 -6.50 11.75
N GLY A 293 -21.08 -5.81 11.97
CA GLY A 293 -20.25 -5.95 13.15
C GLY A 293 -19.49 -7.29 13.21
N TYR A 294 -19.14 -7.86 12.06
CA TYR A 294 -18.16 -8.95 12.00
C TYR A 294 -16.76 -8.38 12.33
N PRO A 295 -15.80 -9.20 12.75
CA PRO A 295 -14.43 -8.76 13.05
C PRO A 295 -13.64 -8.41 11.78
N VAL A 296 -14.10 -7.36 11.09
CA VAL A 296 -13.51 -6.78 9.89
C VAL A 296 -12.72 -5.54 10.31
N TYR A 297 -11.39 -5.62 10.21
CA TYR A 297 -10.48 -4.56 10.68
C TYR A 297 -9.90 -3.73 9.55
#